data_AF-A0A352UZZ4-F1
#
_entry.id   AF-A0A352UZZ4-F1
#
_cell.length_a   1.000
_cell.length_b   1.000
_cell.length_c   1.000
_cell.angle_alpha   90.00
_cell.angle_beta   90.00
_cell.angle_gamma   90.00
#
_symmetry.space_group_name_H-M   'P 1'
#
loop_
_entity.id
_entity.type
_entity.pdbx_description
1 polymer ?
#
loop_
_entity_poly.entity_id
_entity_poly.type
_entity_poly.pdbx_seq_one_letter_code
_entity_poly.pdbx_strand_id
1 'polypeptide(L)'
;MIAAAGGRYVDLAVMAPVHPLRHRVPLLVSGPHAQAAVAVLTALDMQPRIAGPEVGQASSIKMLRSVMIKGIEALTAECLLAARRAGVEAQVIASLQASDPGTDWPGRSAYNLERMLVHGARRAAEMREVAATVAALGLPDGMSAATARWQDLLAATGAEPGPADLAARLDRVLARL
;
A
#
# COMPACT_ATOMS: atom_id res chain seq x y z
N MET A 1 -30.79 8.92 2.34
CA MET A 1 -30.08 8.21 1.24
C MET A 1 -29.93 9.14 0.06
N ILE A 2 -28.74 9.23 -0.57
CA ILE A 2 -28.46 10.14 -1.71
C ILE A 2 -29.46 9.93 -2.86
N ALA A 3 -29.71 8.67 -3.22
CA ALA A 3 -30.68 8.33 -4.27
C ALA A 3 -32.12 8.77 -3.94
N ALA A 4 -32.53 8.67 -2.68
CA ALA A 4 -33.87 9.10 -2.24
C ALA A 4 -34.08 10.62 -2.34
N ALA A 5 -32.99 11.40 -2.40
CA ALA A 5 -33.02 12.83 -2.65
C ALA A 5 -32.82 13.20 -4.14
N GLY A 6 -32.88 12.22 -5.05
CA GLY A 6 -32.68 12.41 -6.49
C GLY A 6 -31.20 12.49 -6.93
N GLY A 7 -30.25 12.32 -6.01
CA GLY A 7 -28.83 12.33 -6.32
C GLY A 7 -28.34 11.01 -6.94
N ARG A 8 -27.30 11.10 -7.78
CA ARG A 8 -26.57 9.93 -8.29
C ARG A 8 -25.32 9.70 -7.45
N TYR A 9 -25.15 8.48 -6.95
CA TYR A 9 -23.98 8.07 -6.18
C TYR A 9 -23.13 7.06 -6.96
N VAL A 10 -21.81 7.20 -6.86
CA VAL A 10 -20.82 6.24 -7.35
C VAL A 10 -19.75 6.04 -6.27
N ASP A 11 -19.24 4.83 -6.17
CA ASP A 11 -18.06 4.51 -5.37
C ASP A 11 -16.81 4.76 -6.21
N LEU A 12 -15.81 5.44 -5.65
CA LEU A 12 -14.59 5.83 -6.35
C LEU A 12 -13.36 5.58 -5.49
N ALA A 13 -12.38 4.88 -6.05
CA ALA A 13 -11.13 4.57 -5.40
C ALA A 13 -9.93 5.14 -6.16
N VAL A 14 -9.09 5.90 -5.45
CA VAL A 14 -7.78 6.38 -5.93
C VAL A 14 -6.74 5.26 -5.76
N MET A 15 -6.10 4.86 -6.85
CA MET A 15 -5.30 3.62 -6.91
C MET A 15 -3.78 3.81 -6.80
N ALA A 16 -3.29 5.04 -6.76
CA ALA A 16 -1.87 5.37 -6.64
C ALA A 16 -1.70 6.67 -5.84
N PRO A 17 -0.46 7.03 -5.42
CA PRO A 17 -0.20 8.36 -4.86
C PRO A 17 -0.66 9.47 -5.82
N VAL A 18 -1.35 10.48 -5.27
CA VAL A 18 -1.87 11.60 -6.08
C VAL A 18 -0.71 12.40 -6.67
N HIS A 19 0.32 12.73 -5.89
CA HIS A 19 1.54 13.30 -6.45
C HIS A 19 2.44 12.17 -7.00
N PRO A 20 3.01 12.30 -8.23
CA PRO A 20 3.02 13.48 -9.11
C PRO A 20 1.88 13.57 -10.14
N LEU A 21 1.03 12.54 -10.26
CA LEU A 21 0.04 12.41 -11.35
C LEU A 21 -1.13 13.42 -11.28
N ARG A 22 -1.35 14.05 -10.12
CA ARG A 22 -2.43 15.01 -9.84
C ARG A 22 -3.80 14.42 -10.22
N HIS A 23 -4.61 15.14 -10.98
CA HIS A 23 -5.95 14.72 -11.41
C HIS A 23 -5.94 13.49 -12.36
N ARG A 24 -4.77 13.12 -12.90
CA ARG A 24 -4.58 11.95 -13.77
C ARG A 24 -4.22 10.68 -13.00
N VAL A 25 -4.23 10.71 -11.66
CA VAL A 25 -4.06 9.49 -10.85
C VAL A 25 -5.07 8.43 -11.27
N PRO A 26 -4.70 7.14 -11.44
CA PRO A 26 -5.65 6.12 -11.83
C PRO A 26 -6.79 5.97 -10.82
N LEU A 27 -8.02 5.98 -11.34
CA LEU A 27 -9.25 5.84 -10.55
C LEU A 27 -10.00 4.57 -10.93
N LEU A 28 -10.60 3.93 -9.94
CA LEU A 28 -11.66 2.94 -10.15
C LEU A 28 -12.99 3.56 -9.76
N VAL A 29 -14.04 3.28 -10.53
CA VAL A 29 -15.41 3.76 -10.30
C VAL A 29 -16.36 2.58 -10.36
N SER A 30 -17.25 2.43 -9.38
CA SER A 30 -18.28 1.39 -9.38
C SER A 30 -19.65 1.92 -8.93
N GLY A 31 -20.69 1.16 -9.25
CA GLY A 31 -22.07 1.49 -8.90
C GLY A 31 -22.97 1.75 -10.12
N PRO A 32 -24.29 1.92 -9.91
CA PRO A 32 -25.29 1.99 -10.99
C PRO A 32 -25.09 3.14 -11.98
N HIS A 33 -24.39 4.20 -11.56
CA HIS A 33 -24.13 5.39 -12.36
C HIS A 33 -22.66 5.51 -12.81
N ALA A 34 -21.86 4.46 -12.67
CA ALA A 34 -20.42 4.48 -12.96
C ALA A 34 -20.12 4.90 -14.40
N GLN A 35 -20.90 4.43 -15.39
CA GLN A 35 -20.75 4.82 -16.81
C GLN A 35 -20.85 6.34 -17.00
N ALA A 36 -21.88 6.97 -16.42
CA ALA A 36 -22.09 8.41 -16.53
C ALA A 36 -20.97 9.20 -15.82
N ALA A 37 -20.53 8.73 -14.64
CA ALA A 37 -19.42 9.35 -13.92
C ALA A 37 -18.10 9.24 -14.69
N VAL A 38 -17.81 8.08 -15.29
CA VAL A 38 -16.61 7.86 -16.11
C VAL A 38 -16.59 8.79 -17.31
N ALA A 39 -17.71 8.97 -18.01
CA ALA A 39 -17.77 9.91 -19.14
C ALA A 39 -17.41 11.34 -18.72
N VAL A 40 -17.96 11.83 -17.59
CA VAL A 40 -17.65 13.17 -17.06
C VAL A 40 -16.18 13.27 -16.64
N LEU A 41 -15.67 12.30 -15.88
CA LEU A 41 -14.29 12.31 -15.39
C LEU A 41 -13.28 12.25 -16.55
N THR A 42 -13.54 11.47 -17.59
CA THR A 42 -12.71 11.41 -18.80
C THR A 42 -12.71 12.75 -19.55
N ALA A 43 -13.85 13.44 -19.63
CA ALA A 43 -13.92 14.78 -20.23
C ALA A 43 -13.09 15.83 -19.47
N LEU A 44 -12.70 15.55 -18.22
CA LEU A 44 -11.82 16.35 -17.38
C LEU A 44 -10.35 15.89 -17.42
N ASP A 45 -9.95 15.09 -18.42
CA ASP A 45 -8.61 14.46 -18.56
C ASP A 45 -8.19 13.54 -17.39
N MET A 46 -9.15 13.11 -16.56
CA MET A 46 -8.88 12.15 -15.51
C MET A 46 -8.72 10.74 -16.08
N GLN A 47 -8.28 9.78 -15.25
CA GLN A 47 -8.00 8.40 -15.67
C GLN A 47 -8.93 7.36 -15.00
N PRO A 48 -10.27 7.45 -15.19
CA PRO A 48 -11.22 6.54 -14.56
C PRO A 48 -11.35 5.21 -15.31
N ARG A 49 -11.58 4.12 -14.57
CA ARG A 49 -11.97 2.81 -15.10
C ARG A 49 -13.12 2.23 -14.31
N ILE A 50 -14.04 1.54 -14.97
CA ILE A 50 -15.17 0.87 -14.32
C ILE A 50 -14.66 -0.37 -13.60
N ALA A 51 -14.98 -0.48 -12.31
CA ALA A 51 -14.65 -1.61 -11.45
C ALA A 51 -15.82 -2.59 -11.26
N GLY A 52 -17.05 -2.16 -11.54
CA GLY A 52 -18.23 -3.04 -11.54
C GLY A 52 -19.54 -2.29 -11.28
N PRO A 53 -20.67 -3.00 -11.32
CA PRO A 53 -22.00 -2.41 -11.24
C PRO A 53 -22.43 -2.03 -9.80
N GLU A 54 -21.76 -2.51 -8.77
CA GLU A 54 -22.19 -2.35 -7.38
C GLU A 54 -21.36 -1.30 -6.64
N VAL A 55 -22.04 -0.54 -5.78
CA VAL A 55 -21.38 0.37 -4.83
C VAL A 55 -20.52 -0.44 -3.87
N GLY A 56 -19.26 -0.03 -3.71
CA GLY A 56 -18.30 -0.67 -2.81
C GLY A 56 -17.25 -1.52 -3.52
N GLN A 57 -17.46 -1.90 -4.79
CA GLN A 57 -16.49 -2.73 -5.53
C GLN A 57 -15.16 -1.98 -5.79
N ALA A 58 -15.20 -0.71 -6.17
CA ALA A 58 -13.97 0.07 -6.40
C ALA A 58 -13.16 0.21 -5.10
N SER A 59 -13.82 0.57 -4.00
CA SER A 59 -13.22 0.66 -2.67
C SER A 59 -12.69 -0.70 -2.20
N SER A 60 -13.46 -1.78 -2.36
CA SER A 60 -13.03 -3.13 -1.97
C SER A 60 -11.76 -3.56 -2.71
N ILE A 61 -11.66 -3.30 -4.02
CA ILE A 61 -10.44 -3.59 -4.79
C ILE A 61 -9.23 -2.85 -4.22
N LYS A 62 -9.37 -1.56 -3.88
CA LYS A 62 -8.30 -0.76 -3.27
C LYS A 62 -7.86 -1.32 -1.91
N MET A 63 -8.83 -1.67 -1.06
CA MET A 63 -8.56 -2.19 0.29
C MET A 63 -7.88 -3.56 0.23
N LEU A 64 -8.41 -4.49 -0.56
CA LEU A 64 -7.85 -5.83 -0.69
C LEU A 64 -6.48 -5.83 -1.37
N ARG A 65 -6.26 -4.99 -2.38
CA ARG A 65 -4.92 -4.79 -2.97
C ARG A 65 -3.91 -4.31 -1.94
N SER A 66 -4.33 -3.48 -0.98
CA SER A 66 -3.45 -2.94 0.05
C SER A 66 -2.89 -4.03 0.98
N VAL A 67 -3.62 -5.14 1.20
CA VAL A 67 -3.11 -6.31 1.94
C VAL A 67 -1.80 -6.79 1.32
N MET A 68 -1.79 -7.00 0.00
CA MET A 68 -0.60 -7.50 -0.70
C MET A 68 0.51 -6.45 -0.76
N ILE A 69 0.18 -5.23 -1.20
CA ILE A 69 1.21 -4.20 -1.46
C ILE A 69 1.91 -3.80 -0.16
N LYS A 70 1.16 -3.52 0.90
CA LYS A 70 1.71 -3.07 2.18
C LYS A 70 2.21 -4.24 3.03
N GLY A 71 1.61 -5.41 2.90
CA GLY A 71 2.11 -6.63 3.53
C GLY A 71 3.51 -6.98 3.03
N ILE A 72 3.76 -6.92 1.71
CA ILE A 72 5.11 -7.15 1.18
C ILE A 72 6.09 -6.10 1.68
N GLU A 73 5.71 -4.82 1.77
CA GLU A 73 6.57 -3.79 2.38
C GLU A 73 7.00 -4.19 3.79
N ALA A 74 6.04 -4.55 4.65
CA ALA A 74 6.32 -4.95 6.02
C ALA A 74 7.18 -6.22 6.10
N LEU A 75 6.84 -7.26 5.33
CA LEU A 75 7.60 -8.51 5.26
C LEU A 75 9.06 -8.27 4.84
N THR A 76 9.28 -7.46 3.81
CA THR A 76 10.65 -7.14 3.35
C THR A 76 11.47 -6.43 4.42
N ALA A 77 10.86 -5.50 5.17
CA ALA A 77 11.56 -4.82 6.24
C ALA A 77 11.84 -5.73 7.43
N GLU A 78 10.87 -6.51 7.90
CA GLU A 78 11.08 -7.46 9.00
C GLU A 78 12.20 -8.46 8.66
N CYS A 79 12.11 -9.07 7.48
CA CYS A 79 13.09 -10.04 6.99
C CYS A 79 14.51 -9.45 6.93
N LEU A 80 14.67 -8.29 6.29
CA LEU A 80 16.00 -7.75 6.03
C LEU A 80 16.60 -7.03 7.23
N LEU A 81 15.80 -6.43 8.11
CA LEU A 81 16.30 -5.92 9.39
C LEU A 81 16.80 -7.07 10.28
N ALA A 82 16.06 -8.18 10.33
CA ALA A 82 16.49 -9.37 11.06
C ALA A 82 17.76 -9.98 10.43
N ALA A 83 17.79 -10.13 9.09
CA ALA A 83 18.94 -10.69 8.39
C ALA A 83 20.19 -9.82 8.53
N ARG A 84 20.05 -8.48 8.49
CA ARG A 84 21.14 -7.54 8.74
C ARG A 84 21.66 -7.64 10.17
N ARG A 85 20.77 -7.68 11.17
CA ARG A 85 21.15 -7.87 12.58
C ARG A 85 21.82 -9.22 12.84
N ALA A 86 21.44 -10.26 12.10
CA ALA A 86 22.05 -11.59 12.17
C ALA A 86 23.33 -11.74 11.32
N GLY A 87 23.72 -10.73 10.54
CA GLY A 87 24.91 -10.79 9.69
C GLY A 87 24.79 -11.70 8.46
N VAL A 88 23.56 -12.03 8.04
CA VAL A 88 23.26 -12.95 6.92
C VAL A 88 22.43 -12.30 5.79
N GLU A 89 22.37 -10.97 5.75
CA GLU A 89 21.60 -10.18 4.76
C GLU A 89 21.91 -10.61 3.31
N ALA A 90 23.19 -10.70 2.94
CA ALA A 90 23.60 -11.02 1.58
C ALA A 90 23.12 -12.42 1.14
N GLN A 91 23.21 -13.40 2.03
CA GLN A 91 22.77 -14.77 1.79
C GLN A 91 21.25 -14.85 1.65
N VAL A 92 20.50 -14.12 2.49
CA VAL A 92 19.04 -14.05 2.41
C VAL A 92 18.61 -13.40 1.10
N ILE A 93 19.21 -12.27 0.71
CA ILE A 93 18.92 -11.60 -0.56
C ILE A 93 19.22 -12.53 -1.75
N ALA A 94 20.36 -13.23 -1.75
CA ALA A 94 20.70 -14.17 -2.81
C ALA A 94 19.68 -15.31 -2.93
N SER A 95 19.20 -15.83 -1.80
CA SER A 95 18.16 -16.88 -1.77
C SER A 95 16.82 -16.39 -2.32
N LEU A 96 16.42 -15.16 -1.96
CA LEU A 96 15.19 -14.55 -2.49
C LEU A 96 15.30 -14.31 -3.99
N GLN A 97 16.45 -13.83 -4.47
CA GLN A 97 16.70 -13.62 -5.89
C GLN A 97 16.66 -14.93 -6.70
N ALA A 98 17.19 -16.02 -6.16
CA ALA A 98 17.13 -17.32 -6.81
C ALA A 98 15.69 -17.84 -6.94
N SER A 99 14.82 -17.48 -5.99
CA SER A 99 13.41 -17.91 -5.94
C SER A 99 12.49 -17.03 -6.80
N ASP A 100 12.81 -15.74 -6.91
CA ASP A 100 12.09 -14.76 -7.73
C ASP A 100 13.07 -13.86 -8.50
N PRO A 101 13.62 -14.36 -9.64
CA PRO A 101 14.68 -13.67 -10.37
C PRO A 101 14.20 -12.40 -11.08
N GLY A 102 12.89 -12.19 -11.23
CA GLY A 102 12.32 -10.99 -11.85
C GLY A 102 12.23 -9.78 -10.92
N THR A 103 12.40 -9.99 -9.61
CA THR A 103 12.36 -8.92 -8.60
C THR A 103 13.77 -8.41 -8.29
N ASP A 104 13.97 -7.10 -8.36
CA ASP A 104 15.14 -6.43 -7.75
C ASP A 104 14.92 -6.32 -6.24
N TRP A 105 15.32 -7.35 -5.49
CA TRP A 105 15.12 -7.40 -4.05
C TRP A 105 15.82 -6.25 -3.30
N PRO A 106 17.10 -5.91 -3.59
CA PRO A 106 17.75 -4.77 -2.96
C PRO A 106 17.01 -3.45 -3.19
N GLY A 107 16.71 -3.10 -4.45
CA GLY A 107 16.07 -1.84 -4.78
C GLY A 107 14.64 -1.75 -4.27
N ARG A 108 13.86 -2.83 -4.41
CA ARG A 108 12.49 -2.91 -3.89
C ARG A 108 12.46 -2.78 -2.37
N SER A 109 13.38 -3.41 -1.67
CA SER A 109 13.43 -3.38 -0.20
C SER A 109 13.86 -2.02 0.32
N ALA A 110 14.84 -1.39 -0.32
CA ALA A 110 15.22 -0.03 -0.01
C ALA A 110 14.01 0.90 -0.18
N TYR A 111 13.34 0.85 -1.34
CA TYR A 111 12.13 1.64 -1.61
C TYR A 111 11.01 1.40 -0.59
N ASN A 112 10.70 0.14 -0.28
CA ASN A 112 9.67 -0.22 0.70
C ASN A 112 9.97 0.37 2.08
N LEU A 113 11.23 0.27 2.53
CA LEU A 113 11.67 0.77 3.82
C LEU A 113 11.52 2.29 3.90
N GLU A 114 11.95 3.04 2.88
CA GLU A 114 11.74 4.50 2.83
C GLU A 114 10.26 4.87 2.90
N ARG A 115 9.39 4.17 2.19
CA ARG A 115 7.94 4.43 2.24
C ARG A 115 7.38 4.28 3.65
N MET A 116 7.91 3.35 4.43
CA MET A 116 7.51 3.17 5.84
C MET A 116 8.16 4.18 6.77
N LEU A 117 9.38 4.65 6.49
CA LEU A 117 10.02 5.70 7.28
C LEU A 117 9.35 7.07 7.06
N VAL A 118 9.09 7.45 5.82
CA VAL A 118 8.55 8.78 5.45
C VAL A 118 7.05 8.87 5.68
N HIS A 119 6.31 7.77 5.49
CA HIS A 119 4.84 7.79 5.52
C HIS A 119 4.22 6.78 6.47
N GLY A 120 5.01 6.07 7.30
CA GLY A 120 4.56 4.89 8.04
C GLY A 120 3.32 5.14 8.90
N ALA A 121 3.24 6.25 9.65
CA ALA A 121 2.07 6.56 10.47
C ALA A 121 0.76 6.64 9.65
N ARG A 122 0.79 7.31 8.49
CA ARG A 122 -0.36 7.34 7.57
C ARG A 122 -0.64 5.96 6.97
N ARG A 123 0.41 5.22 6.57
CA ARG A 123 0.25 3.89 5.96
C ARG A 123 -0.34 2.89 6.95
N ALA A 124 0.07 2.97 8.22
CA ALA A 124 -0.45 2.18 9.31
C ALA A 124 -1.93 2.46 9.55
N ALA A 125 -2.35 3.73 9.57
CA ALA A 125 -3.76 4.10 9.66
C ALA A 125 -4.59 3.49 8.51
N GLU A 126 -4.10 3.60 7.27
CA GLU A 126 -4.75 2.95 6.13
C GLU A 126 -4.78 1.40 6.28
N MET A 127 -3.77 0.79 6.89
CA MET A 127 -3.78 -0.66 7.15
C MET A 127 -4.74 -1.09 8.26
N ARG A 128 -5.05 -0.23 9.23
CA ARG A 128 -6.11 -0.49 10.20
C ARG A 128 -7.49 -0.50 9.52
N GLU A 129 -7.72 0.37 8.54
CA GLU A 129 -8.93 0.32 7.71
C GLU A 129 -8.99 -0.95 6.85
N VAL A 130 -7.84 -1.42 6.33
CA VAL A 130 -7.75 -2.69 5.58
C VAL A 130 -8.06 -3.88 6.49
N ALA A 131 -7.50 -3.91 7.70
CA ALA A 131 -7.82 -4.90 8.72
C ALA A 131 -9.33 -4.94 9.01
N ALA A 132 -9.95 -3.78 9.28
CA ALA A 132 -11.39 -3.67 9.48
C ALA A 132 -12.19 -4.16 8.25
N THR A 133 -11.73 -3.89 7.03
CA THR A 133 -12.37 -4.37 5.79
C THR A 133 -12.31 -5.89 5.69
N VAL A 134 -11.15 -6.50 5.99
CA VAL A 134 -10.98 -7.97 5.97
C VAL A 134 -11.87 -8.62 7.04
N ALA A 135 -11.90 -8.06 8.25
CA ALA A 135 -12.75 -8.54 9.34
C ALA A 135 -14.25 -8.42 9.00
N ALA A 136 -14.67 -7.34 8.34
CA ALA A 136 -16.05 -7.16 7.90
C ALA A 136 -16.49 -8.18 6.83
N LEU A 137 -15.54 -8.81 6.13
CA LEU A 137 -15.78 -9.94 5.22
C LEU A 137 -15.81 -11.30 5.93
N GLY A 138 -15.71 -11.33 7.26
CA GLY A 138 -15.73 -12.56 8.06
C GLY A 138 -14.40 -13.33 8.06
N LEU A 139 -13.29 -12.68 7.70
CA LEU A 139 -11.97 -13.29 7.64
C LEU A 139 -11.06 -12.78 8.78
N PRO A 140 -10.11 -13.60 9.26
CA PRO A 140 -9.09 -13.12 10.18
C PRO A 140 -8.18 -12.09 9.50
N ASP A 141 -7.87 -11.01 10.19
CA ASP A 141 -7.15 -9.84 9.67
C ASP A 141 -5.69 -9.75 10.16
N GLY A 142 -5.18 -10.82 10.79
CA GLY A 142 -3.90 -10.81 11.51
C GLY A 142 -2.72 -10.27 10.71
N MET A 143 -2.63 -10.58 9.42
CA MET A 143 -1.59 -10.07 8.53
C MET A 143 -1.70 -8.54 8.32
N SER A 144 -2.91 -8.05 8.09
CA SER A 144 -3.17 -6.62 7.91
C SER A 144 -2.91 -5.83 9.20
N ALA A 145 -3.34 -6.38 10.34
CA ALA A 145 -3.09 -5.80 11.64
C ALA A 145 -1.60 -5.78 12.02
N ALA A 146 -0.85 -6.86 11.73
CA ALA A 146 0.59 -6.92 11.94
C ALA A 146 1.34 -5.91 11.05
N THR A 147 0.94 -5.79 9.79
CA THR A 147 1.47 -4.79 8.86
C THR A 147 1.29 -3.37 9.40
N ALA A 148 0.11 -3.04 9.94
CA ALA A 148 -0.14 -1.73 10.56
C ALA A 148 0.83 -1.45 11.71
N ARG A 149 0.98 -2.42 12.64
CA ARG A 149 1.90 -2.28 13.79
C ARG A 149 3.35 -2.09 13.34
N TRP A 150 3.78 -2.81 12.32
CA TRP A 150 5.14 -2.70 11.80
C TRP A 150 5.40 -1.33 11.16
N GLN A 151 4.42 -0.80 10.42
CA GLN A 151 4.52 0.55 9.83
C GLN A 151 4.53 1.65 10.89
N ASP A 152 3.76 1.51 11.98
CA ASP A 152 3.83 2.42 13.13
C ASP A 152 5.19 2.36 13.82
N LEU A 153 5.71 1.14 14.05
CA LEU A 153 7.02 0.93 14.68
C LEU A 153 8.12 1.65 13.88
N LEU A 154 8.17 1.42 12.57
CA LEU A 154 9.18 2.03 11.70
C LEU A 154 9.02 3.55 11.63
N ALA A 155 7.79 4.08 11.60
CA ALA A 155 7.56 5.52 11.67
C ALA A 155 8.06 6.13 12.99
N ALA A 156 7.84 5.43 14.12
CA ALA A 156 8.21 5.90 15.44
C ALA A 156 9.73 5.96 15.66
N THR A 157 10.54 5.25 14.87
CA THR A 157 12.01 5.33 14.94
C THR A 157 12.56 6.72 14.63
N GLY A 158 11.82 7.53 13.84
CA GLY A 158 12.32 8.81 13.31
C GLY A 158 13.59 8.67 12.47
N ALA A 159 13.89 7.47 11.96
CA ALA A 159 15.06 7.24 11.12
C ALA A 159 14.85 7.88 9.75
N GLU A 160 15.74 8.79 9.38
CA GLU A 160 15.75 9.39 8.04
C GLU A 160 16.14 8.35 6.99
N PRO A 161 15.39 8.22 5.87
CA PRO A 161 15.61 7.18 4.87
C PRO A 161 16.99 7.24 4.22
N GLY A 162 17.61 8.43 4.15
CA GLY A 162 18.92 8.60 3.55
C GLY A 162 18.96 8.20 2.06
N PRO A 163 20.17 7.99 1.49
CA PRO A 163 20.31 7.55 0.10
C PRO A 163 19.64 6.18 -0.14
N ALA A 164 19.39 5.86 -1.40
CA ALA A 164 18.77 4.59 -1.82
C ALA A 164 19.75 3.40 -1.75
N ASP A 165 20.55 3.33 -0.69
CA ASP A 165 21.42 2.19 -0.36
C ASP A 165 20.76 1.35 0.73
N LEU A 166 20.52 0.07 0.45
CA LEU A 166 19.77 -0.80 1.36
C LEU A 166 20.50 -1.01 2.68
N ALA A 167 21.79 -1.36 2.64
CA ALA A 167 22.57 -1.68 3.82
C ALA A 167 22.66 -0.49 4.79
N ALA A 168 23.01 0.70 4.28
CA ALA A 168 23.06 1.91 5.10
C ALA A 168 21.69 2.27 5.67
N ARG A 169 20.60 2.05 4.92
CA ARG A 169 19.23 2.32 5.39
C ARG A 169 18.83 1.34 6.49
N LEU A 170 19.15 0.05 6.36
CA LEU A 170 18.91 -0.95 7.40
C LEU A 170 19.69 -0.60 8.68
N ASP A 171 20.97 -0.24 8.57
CA ASP A 171 21.80 0.14 9.73
C ASP A 171 21.23 1.37 10.46
N ARG A 172 20.74 2.38 9.73
CA ARG A 172 20.09 3.57 10.31
C ARG A 172 18.84 3.23 11.11
N VAL A 173 18.02 2.32 10.58
CA VAL A 173 16.80 1.88 11.26
C VAL A 173 17.14 1.05 12.48
N LEU A 174 18.08 0.10 12.35
CA LEU A 174 18.52 -0.75 13.46
C LEU A 174 19.16 0.04 14.61
N ALA A 175 19.82 1.16 14.33
CA ALA A 175 20.35 2.05 15.36
C ALA A 175 19.26 2.78 16.18
N ARG A 176 18.00 2.70 15.77
CA ARG A 176 16.83 3.32 16.41
C ARG A 176 15.81 2.29 16.95
N LEU A 177 16.06 0.99 16.72
CA LEU A 177 15.24 -0.15 17.15
C LEU A 177 15.88 -0.92 18.30
#